data_AF-A0A5N7BSS9-F1
#
_entry.id   AF-A0A5N7BSS9-F1
#
_cell.length_a   1.000
_cell.length_b   1.000
_cell.length_c   1.000
_cell.angle_alpha   90.00
_cell.angle_beta   90.00
_cell.angle_gamma   90.00
#
_symmetry.space_group_name_H-M   'P 1'
#
loop_
_entity.id
_entity.type
_entity.pdbx_description
1 polymer ?
#
loop_
_entity_poly.entity_id
_entity_poly.type
_entity_poly.pdbx_seq_one_letter_code
_entity_poly.pdbx_strand_id
1 'polypeptide(L)'
;MQVFSERHIPSSPPPPVAAIRPANRISIPPFLGVYFGWRDLGFNLIRLPVAWGHIQDGCNGPLNGTTLAGLDNLVNTITGNGSTVISDIHSYARYYCAVIGQTLLNLPGAPQKVTDDHFVNLWMKLASHYKDKT
;
A
#
# COMPACT_ATOMS: atom_id res chain seq x y z
N MET A 1 -5.19 -28.77 37.31
CA MET A 1 -5.23 -28.40 35.88
C MET A 1 -4.81 -26.94 35.78
N GLN A 2 -3.81 -26.64 34.94
CA GLN A 2 -2.96 -25.43 34.96
C GLN A 2 -3.69 -24.09 34.99
N VAL A 3 -3.25 -23.20 35.89
CA VAL A 3 -3.51 -21.75 35.84
C VAL A 3 -2.39 -21.12 35.00
N PHE A 4 -2.74 -20.45 33.91
CA PHE A 4 -1.78 -19.72 33.07
C PHE A 4 -1.35 -18.44 33.81
N SER A 5 -0.05 -18.30 34.08
CA SER A 5 0.56 -17.05 34.55
C SER A 5 0.64 -16.07 33.39
N GLU A 6 0.00 -14.90 33.53
CA GLU A 6 0.20 -13.78 32.61
C GLU A 6 1.67 -13.33 32.67
N ARG A 7 2.36 -13.35 31.53
CA ARG A 7 3.72 -12.81 31.43
C ARG A 7 3.64 -11.30 31.35
N HIS A 8 4.22 -10.63 32.34
CA HIS A 8 4.43 -9.19 32.37
C HIS A 8 5.22 -8.76 31.13
N ILE A 9 4.59 -8.00 30.23
CA ILE A 9 5.27 -7.37 29.08
C ILE A 9 5.92 -6.09 29.62
N PRO A 10 7.26 -5.93 29.58
CA PRO A 10 7.88 -4.69 30.01
C PRO A 10 7.43 -3.56 29.07
N SER A 11 7.02 -2.43 29.65
CA SER A 11 6.70 -1.23 28.90
C SER A 11 7.94 -0.71 28.17
N SER A 12 7.88 -0.62 26.84
CA SER A 12 8.90 0.04 26.04
C SER A 12 9.06 1.50 26.51
N PRO A 13 10.29 2.03 26.66
CA PRO A 13 10.48 3.43 27.02
C PRO A 13 9.90 4.32 25.90
N PRO A 14 9.29 5.48 26.25
CA PRO A 14 8.83 6.42 25.24
C PRO A 14 10.01 6.91 24.41
N PRO A 15 9.85 7.10 23.09
CA PRO A 15 10.90 7.64 22.25
C PRO A 15 11.31 9.05 22.75
N PRO A 16 12.58 9.45 22.58
CA PRO A 16 13.05 10.73 23.07
C PRO A 16 12.24 11.88 22.48
N VAL A 17 11.66 12.72 23.33
CA VAL A 17 11.05 13.99 22.93
C VAL A 17 12.19 14.95 22.60
N ALA A 18 12.42 15.18 21.31
CA ALA A 18 12.86 16.44 20.69
C ALA A 18 13.86 16.22 19.53
N ALA A 19 13.35 16.26 18.31
CA ALA A 19 14.09 16.88 17.21
C ALA A 19 13.30 18.13 16.80
N ILE A 20 13.93 19.28 16.99
CA ILE A 20 13.42 20.61 16.63
C ILE A 20 12.99 20.58 15.15
N ARG A 21 11.69 20.80 14.90
CA ARG A 21 11.12 20.79 13.55
C ARG A 21 11.31 22.17 12.90
N PRO A 22 12.07 22.32 11.81
CA PRO A 22 12.20 23.61 11.14
C PRO A 22 10.87 24.02 10.48
N ALA A 23 10.53 25.29 10.64
CA ALA A 23 9.23 25.90 10.34
C ALA A 23 8.94 26.16 8.85
N ASN A 24 9.43 25.32 7.93
CA ASN A 24 9.24 25.56 6.49
C ASN A 24 8.81 24.29 5.75
N ARG A 25 7.54 23.89 5.95
CA ARG A 25 6.92 22.79 5.21
C ARG A 25 6.22 23.36 3.98
N ILE A 26 6.97 23.44 2.88
CA ILE A 26 6.37 23.39 1.53
C ILE A 26 5.39 22.20 1.53
N SER A 27 4.17 22.39 1.04
CA SER A 27 3.04 21.46 1.14
C SER A 27 3.42 20.01 0.82
N ILE A 28 3.80 19.24 1.83
CA ILE A 28 4.06 17.81 1.69
C ILE A 28 2.70 17.13 1.59
N PRO A 29 2.44 16.30 0.55
CA PRO A 29 1.22 15.51 0.43
C PRO A 29 0.92 14.78 1.74
N PRO A 30 -0.35 14.69 2.19
CA PRO A 30 -0.69 14.20 3.54
C PRO A 30 0.01 12.89 3.92
N PHE A 31 0.11 11.96 2.97
CA PHE A 31 0.78 10.67 3.16
C PHE A 31 2.28 10.75 3.40
N LEU A 32 3.02 11.60 2.69
CA LEU A 32 4.46 11.76 2.90
C LEU A 32 4.75 12.37 4.28
N GLY A 33 3.85 13.24 4.77
CA GLY A 33 3.97 13.79 6.11
C GLY A 33 3.87 12.74 7.21
N VAL A 34 2.93 11.81 7.05
CA VAL A 34 2.74 10.67 7.95
C VAL A 34 3.93 9.71 7.89
N TYR A 35 4.45 9.41 6.69
CA TYR A 35 5.65 8.59 6.52
C TYR A 35 6.84 9.14 7.33
N PHE A 36 7.19 10.42 7.17
CA PHE A 36 8.32 11.00 7.90
C PHE A 36 8.12 10.95 9.42
N GLY A 37 6.89 11.16 9.89
CA GLY A 37 6.56 11.01 11.31
C GLY A 37 6.84 9.59 11.83
N TRP A 38 6.45 8.56 11.10
CA TRP A 38 6.76 7.17 11.46
C TRP A 38 8.26 6.86 11.37
N ARG A 39 8.95 7.37 10.35
CA ARG A 39 10.39 7.18 10.21
C ARG A 39 11.16 7.79 11.38
N ASP A 40 10.79 9.00 11.81
CA ASP A 40 11.42 9.67 12.96
C ASP A 40 11.22 8.88 14.27
N LEU A 41 10.19 8.03 14.33
CA LEU A 41 9.93 7.08 15.43
C LEU A 41 10.67 5.73 15.25
N GLY A 42 11.44 5.57 14.18
CA GLY A 42 12.24 4.36 13.91
C GLY A 42 11.54 3.31 13.04
N PHE A 43 10.34 3.56 12.52
CA PHE A 43 9.68 2.63 11.60
C PHE A 43 10.32 2.70 10.21
N ASN A 44 10.60 1.54 9.61
CA ASN A 44 11.28 1.44 8.32
C ASN A 44 10.61 0.48 7.32
N LEU A 45 9.48 -0.14 7.67
CA LEU A 45 8.69 -0.98 6.77
C LEU A 45 7.30 -0.39 6.59
N ILE A 46 6.95 -0.01 5.37
CA ILE A 46 5.71 0.71 5.06
C ILE A 46 4.88 -0.10 4.07
N ARG A 47 3.63 -0.39 4.42
CA ARG A 47 2.66 -1.03 3.52
C ARG A 47 1.86 0.05 2.80
N LEU A 48 1.89 0.05 1.47
CA LEU A 48 1.18 1.00 0.61
C LEU A 48 -0.03 0.33 -0.04
N PRO A 49 -1.26 0.56 0.49
CA PRO A 49 -2.47 0.08 -0.13
C PRO A 49 -2.83 0.91 -1.36
N VAL A 50 -3.17 0.24 -2.46
CA VAL A 50 -3.76 0.82 -3.66
C VAL A 50 -4.96 0.00 -4.12
N ALA A 51 -6.06 0.66 -4.44
CA ALA A 51 -7.24 -0.01 -4.98
C ALA A 51 -7.00 -0.40 -6.45
N TRP A 52 -7.42 -1.59 -6.85
CA TRP A 52 -7.25 -2.11 -8.22
C TRP A 52 -7.86 -1.14 -9.24
N GLY A 53 -9.11 -0.72 -9.05
CA GLY A 53 -9.79 0.21 -9.96
C GLY A 53 -9.14 1.59 -10.08
N HIS A 54 -8.23 1.98 -9.19
CA HIS A 54 -7.48 3.23 -9.33
C HIS A 54 -6.16 3.05 -10.09
N ILE A 55 -5.52 1.88 -9.95
CA ILE A 55 -4.24 1.60 -10.60
C ILE A 55 -4.41 1.00 -11.99
N GLN A 56 -5.60 0.46 -12.32
CA GLN A 56 -5.95 -0.06 -13.63
C GLN A 56 -7.47 0.11 -13.86
N ASP A 57 -7.86 1.11 -14.67
CA ASP A 57 -9.27 1.52 -14.88
C ASP A 57 -10.12 0.50 -15.65
N GLY A 58 -9.46 -0.46 -16.31
CA GLY A 58 -10.11 -1.57 -17.01
C GLY A 58 -9.23 -2.81 -16.95
N CYS A 59 -9.83 -3.97 -16.64
CA CYS A 59 -9.11 -5.25 -16.65
C CYS A 59 -8.35 -5.44 -17.97
N ASN A 60 -7.12 -5.94 -17.87
CA ASN A 60 -6.16 -6.08 -18.98
C ASN A 60 -5.71 -4.77 -19.65
N GLY A 61 -6.31 -3.62 -19.32
CA GLY A 61 -5.89 -2.30 -19.77
C GLY A 61 -4.56 -1.84 -19.16
N PRO A 62 -3.98 -0.73 -19.63
CA PRO A 62 -2.74 -0.19 -19.05
C PRO A 62 -2.93 0.20 -17.58
N LEU A 63 -1.81 0.34 -16.86
CA LEU A 63 -1.85 0.97 -15.54
C LEU A 63 -2.25 2.45 -15.70
N ASN A 64 -3.07 2.98 -14.80
CA ASN A 64 -3.46 4.38 -14.80
C ASN A 64 -2.23 5.24 -14.50
N GLY A 65 -1.79 6.05 -15.47
CA GLY A 65 -0.53 6.81 -15.37
C GLY A 65 -0.52 7.83 -14.23
N THR A 66 -1.65 8.44 -13.91
CA THR A 66 -1.74 9.41 -12.81
C THR A 66 -1.59 8.73 -11.46
N THR A 67 -2.34 7.64 -11.22
CA THR A 67 -2.22 6.86 -9.97
C THR A 67 -0.83 6.23 -9.85
N LEU A 68 -0.29 5.70 -10.95
CA LEU A 68 1.04 5.10 -10.98
C LEU A 68 2.14 6.12 -10.65
N ALA A 69 2.08 7.34 -11.22
CA ALA A 69 3.02 8.40 -10.89
C ALA A 69 2.96 8.81 -9.41
N GLY A 70 1.75 8.84 -8.83
CA GLY A 70 1.57 9.08 -7.40
C GLY A 70 2.19 7.96 -6.54
N LEU A 71 1.96 6.70 -6.92
CA LEU A 71 2.54 5.54 -6.25
C LEU A 71 4.07 5.53 -6.38
N ASP A 72 4.61 5.84 -7.55
CA ASP A 72 6.06 5.95 -7.80
C ASP A 72 6.70 7.02 -6.93
N ASN A 73 6.07 8.18 -6.79
CA ASN A 73 6.56 9.23 -5.90
C ASN A 73 6.65 8.74 -4.45
N LEU A 74 5.64 8.01 -3.96
CA LEU A 74 5.66 7.42 -2.63
C LEU A 74 6.75 6.36 -2.49
N VAL A 75 6.81 5.40 -3.42
CA VAL A 75 7.81 4.31 -3.42
C VAL A 75 9.21 4.90 -3.41
N ASN A 76 9.53 5.78 -4.37
CA ASN A 76 10.85 6.39 -4.49
C ASN A 76 11.22 7.21 -3.25
N THR A 77 10.26 7.95 -2.67
CA THR A 77 10.52 8.72 -1.46
C THR A 77 10.84 7.79 -0.28
N ILE A 78 10.07 6.72 -0.09
CA ILE A 78 10.23 5.81 1.04
C ILE A 78 11.54 5.01 0.90
N THR A 79 11.81 4.43 -0.27
CA THR A 79 13.03 3.64 -0.51
C THR A 79 14.29 4.50 -0.56
N GLY A 80 14.22 5.68 -1.17
CA GLY A 80 15.34 6.64 -1.19
C GLY A 80 15.73 7.17 0.19
N ASN A 81 14.84 7.03 1.18
CA ASN A 81 15.09 7.36 2.58
C ASN A 81 15.44 6.13 3.44
N GLY A 82 15.80 5.00 2.83
CA GLY A 82 16.27 3.79 3.50
C GLY A 82 15.17 2.93 4.14
N SER A 83 13.90 3.16 3.78
CA SER A 83 12.77 2.35 4.25
C SER A 83 12.32 1.36 3.16
N THR A 84 11.71 0.24 3.55
CA THR A 84 11.18 -0.78 2.65
C THR A 84 9.69 -0.57 2.41
N VAL A 85 9.22 -0.86 1.19
CA VAL A 85 7.80 -0.78 0.80
C VAL A 85 7.23 -2.17 0.53
N ILE A 86 6.02 -2.42 1.06
CA ILE A 86 5.16 -3.52 0.64
C ILE A 86 4.01 -2.95 -0.19
N SER A 87 3.92 -3.33 -1.47
CA SER A 87 2.77 -3.01 -2.31
C SER A 87 1.57 -3.89 -1.94
N ASP A 88 0.40 -3.29 -1.77
CA ASP A 88 -0.83 -3.99 -1.42
C ASP A 88 -1.97 -3.62 -2.38
N ILE A 89 -2.47 -4.61 -3.14
CA ILE A 89 -3.72 -4.45 -3.88
C ILE A 89 -4.90 -4.59 -2.90
N HIS A 90 -5.34 -3.45 -2.38
CA HIS A 90 -6.30 -3.35 -1.30
C HIS A 90 -7.74 -3.42 -1.79
N SER A 91 -8.09 -4.53 -2.43
CA SER A 91 -9.37 -4.66 -3.15
C SER A 91 -10.20 -5.87 -2.74
N TYR A 92 -9.89 -6.52 -1.61
CA TYR A 92 -10.69 -7.59 -1.02
C TYR A 92 -11.07 -8.71 -2.03
N ALA A 93 -10.11 -9.14 -2.86
CA ALA A 93 -10.32 -10.11 -3.94
C ALA A 93 -11.43 -9.69 -4.95
N ARG A 94 -11.57 -8.39 -5.20
CA ARG A 94 -12.55 -7.81 -6.11
C ARG A 94 -11.94 -6.77 -7.04
N TYR A 95 -12.58 -6.59 -8.18
CA TYR A 95 -12.46 -5.41 -9.01
C TYR A 95 -13.81 -4.69 -9.01
N TYR A 96 -13.87 -3.50 -8.38
CA TYR A 96 -15.14 -2.88 -7.99
C TYR A 96 -16.04 -3.89 -7.24
N CYS A 97 -17.24 -4.16 -7.76
CA CYS A 97 -18.18 -5.11 -7.19
C CYS A 97 -18.01 -6.55 -7.73
N ALA A 98 -17.08 -6.81 -8.65
CA ALA A 98 -16.88 -8.14 -9.21
C ALA A 98 -15.85 -8.95 -8.40
N VAL A 99 -16.25 -10.10 -7.88
CA VAL A 99 -15.35 -11.06 -7.18
C VAL A 99 -14.57 -11.87 -8.22
N ILE A 100 -13.26 -12.00 -8.01
CA ILE A 100 -12.35 -12.74 -8.91
C ILE A 100 -12.75 -14.22 -8.99
N GLY A 101 -12.72 -14.79 -10.19
CA GLY A 101 -12.88 -16.23 -10.44
C GLY A 101 -14.32 -16.74 -10.43
N GLN A 102 -15.30 -15.85 -10.25
CA GLN A 102 -16.70 -16.24 -10.20
C GLN A 102 -17.35 -16.27 -11.59
N THR A 103 -18.23 -17.25 -11.80
CA THR A 103 -18.83 -17.54 -13.11
C THR A 103 -19.95 -16.57 -13.49
N LEU A 104 -20.55 -15.89 -12.51
CA LEU A 104 -21.64 -14.92 -12.67
C LEU A 104 -21.23 -13.54 -12.10
N LEU A 105 -22.01 -12.51 -12.44
CA LEU A 105 -21.91 -11.22 -11.76
C LEU A 105 -22.54 -11.38 -10.37
N ASN A 106 -21.72 -11.33 -9.31
CA ASN A 106 -22.17 -11.73 -7.96
C ASN A 106 -22.66 -10.57 -7.11
N LEU A 107 -22.38 -9.32 -7.49
CA LEU A 107 -22.83 -8.14 -6.76
C LEU A 107 -23.41 -7.10 -7.71
N PRO A 108 -24.48 -6.38 -7.31
CA PRO A 108 -25.00 -5.24 -8.04
C PRO A 108 -23.92 -4.21 -8.32
N GLY A 109 -23.92 -3.61 -9.51
CA GLY A 109 -22.93 -2.61 -9.90
C GLY A 109 -21.58 -3.17 -10.38
N ALA A 110 -21.43 -4.50 -10.47
CA ALA A 110 -20.27 -5.10 -11.12
C ALA A 110 -20.26 -4.76 -12.63
N PRO A 111 -19.22 -4.07 -13.14
CA PRO A 111 -19.20 -3.65 -14.55
C PRO A 111 -18.95 -4.83 -15.51
N GLN A 112 -18.28 -5.88 -15.03
CA GLN A 112 -17.93 -7.07 -15.80
C GLN A 112 -17.60 -8.27 -14.90
N LYS A 113 -17.49 -9.46 -15.50
CA LYS A 113 -16.90 -10.63 -14.85
C LYS A 113 -15.39 -10.47 -14.77
N VAL A 114 -14.78 -11.02 -13.72
CA VAL A 114 -13.34 -10.90 -13.46
C VAL A 114 -12.77 -12.29 -13.23
N THR A 115 -11.73 -12.63 -13.98
CA THR A 115 -11.05 -13.92 -13.93
C THR A 115 -9.72 -13.81 -13.20
N ASP A 116 -9.12 -14.95 -12.88
CA ASP A 116 -7.76 -15.02 -12.34
C ASP A 116 -6.74 -14.39 -13.30
N ASP A 117 -6.93 -14.58 -14.62
CA ASP A 117 -6.07 -13.97 -15.65
C ASP A 117 -6.04 -12.44 -15.58
N HIS A 118 -7.17 -11.80 -15.26
CA HIS A 118 -7.20 -10.34 -15.08
C HIS A 118 -6.35 -9.92 -13.88
N PHE A 119 -6.37 -10.70 -12.81
CA PHE A 119 -5.58 -10.41 -11.61
C PHE A 119 -4.08 -10.68 -11.84
N VAL A 120 -3.75 -11.77 -12.53
CA VAL A 120 -2.39 -12.07 -12.98
C VAL A 120 -1.87 -10.94 -13.87
N ASN A 121 -2.67 -10.44 -14.81
CA ASN A 121 -2.29 -9.34 -15.69
C ASN A 121 -1.89 -8.07 -14.91
N LEU A 122 -2.68 -7.70 -13.89
CA LEU A 122 -2.36 -6.58 -13.02
C LEU A 122 -1.00 -6.78 -12.34
N TRP A 123 -0.80 -7.92 -11.68
CA TRP A 123 0.43 -8.20 -10.94
C TRP A 123 1.66 -8.26 -11.84
N MET A 124 1.53 -8.85 -13.04
CA MET A 124 2.62 -8.89 -14.01
C MET A 124 3.05 -7.49 -14.44
N LYS A 125 2.10 -6.56 -14.62
CA LYS A 125 2.40 -5.17 -14.97
C LYS A 125 3.08 -4.42 -13.83
N LEU A 126 2.58 -4.57 -12.60
CA LEU A 126 3.19 -3.95 -11.42
C LEU A 126 4.59 -4.51 -11.14
N ALA A 127 4.75 -5.82 -11.22
CA ALA A 127 6.05 -6.48 -11.06
C ALA A 127 7.03 -6.00 -12.14
N SER A 128 6.61 -5.92 -13.40
CA SER A 128 7.46 -5.43 -14.48
C SER A 128 7.85 -3.96 -14.29
N HIS A 129 6.96 -3.12 -13.77
CA HIS A 129 7.22 -1.70 -13.49
C HIS A 129 8.20 -1.50 -12.32
N TYR A 130 8.10 -2.32 -11.27
CA TYR A 130 8.91 -2.18 -10.06
C TYR A 130 10.12 -3.12 -9.95
N LYS A 131 10.36 -3.99 -10.93
CA LYS A 131 11.42 -5.04 -10.88
C LYS A 131 12.82 -4.53 -10.54
N ASP A 132 13.15 -3.30 -10.96
CA ASP A 132 14.48 -2.70 -10.77
C ASP A 132 14.53 -1.75 -9.57
N LYS A 133 13.46 -1.67 -8.76
CA LYS A 133 13.44 -0.88 -7.53
C LYS A 133 14.02 -1.69 -6.38
N THR A 134 15.13 -1.22 -5.84
CA THR A 134 15.76 -1.70 -4.59
C THR A 134 15.64 -0.68 -3.48
#